data_AF-A0A925VPT9-F1
#
_entry.id   AF-A0A925VPT9-F1
#
_cell.length_a   1.000
_cell.length_b   1.000
_cell.length_c   1.000
_cell.angle_alpha   90.00
_cell.angle_beta   90.00
_cell.angle_gamma   90.00
#
_symmetry.space_group_name_H-M   'P 1'
#
loop_
_entity.id
_entity.type
_entity.pdbx_description
1 polymer ?
#
loop_
_entity_poly.entity_id
_entity_poly.type
_entity_poly.pdbx_seq_one_letter_code
_entity_poly.pdbx_strand_id
1 'polypeptide(L)'
;MQKQLFRGLAVVATGLALATGSTSCSDDLNQQPKFETTPDKVFVDLNGYRSVLAKLYGGFALTGQTGPAGTAGTVNGPDISGIDEGTSDYLRQYWSAQELTTDEAVVNWNDPGIRDWHNMSWDS
;
A
#
# COMPACT_ATOMS: atom_id res chain seq x y z
N MET A 1 26.87 51.24 -25.45
CA MET A 1 26.01 50.21 -26.06
C MET A 1 26.34 48.79 -25.59
N GLN A 2 27.61 48.35 -25.57
CA GLN A 2 27.98 46.99 -25.10
C GLN A 2 27.42 46.58 -23.73
N LYS A 3 27.49 47.44 -22.69
CA LYS A 3 26.99 47.11 -21.33
C LYS A 3 25.47 46.88 -21.27
N GLN A 4 24.70 47.51 -22.14
CA GLN A 4 23.24 47.34 -22.24
C GLN A 4 22.91 46.02 -22.94
N LEU A 5 23.71 45.64 -23.96
CA LEU A 5 23.63 44.34 -24.63
C LEU A 5 23.95 43.17 -23.69
N PHE A 6 25.02 43.26 -22.91
CA PHE A 6 25.41 42.19 -21.96
C PHE A 6 24.37 41.99 -20.84
N ARG A 7 23.74 43.08 -20.37
CA ARG A 7 22.65 43.00 -19.39
C ARG A 7 21.38 42.38 -19.98
N GLY A 8 21.01 42.75 -21.21
CA GLY A 8 19.89 42.14 -21.91
C GLY A 8 20.11 40.65 -22.19
N LEU A 9 21.32 40.26 -22.61
CA LEU A 9 21.68 38.86 -22.85
C LEU A 9 21.62 38.02 -21.55
N ALA A 10 22.08 38.58 -20.43
CA ALA A 10 22.00 37.91 -19.13
C ALA A 10 20.54 37.67 -18.68
N VAL A 11 19.66 38.67 -18.83
CA VAL A 11 18.24 38.54 -18.48
C VAL A 11 17.53 37.50 -19.34
N VAL A 12 17.82 37.46 -20.65
CA VAL A 12 17.25 36.45 -21.57
C VAL A 12 17.76 35.05 -21.23
N ALA A 13 19.05 34.89 -20.94
CA ALA A 13 19.63 33.61 -20.56
C ALA A 13 19.05 33.08 -19.24
N THR A 14 18.88 33.94 -18.23
CA THR A 14 18.26 33.55 -16.96
C THR A 14 16.78 33.23 -17.14
N GLY A 15 16.05 34.00 -17.95
CA GLY A 15 14.63 33.72 -18.25
C GLY A 15 14.40 32.38 -18.96
N LEU A 16 15.27 32.03 -19.91
CA LEU A 16 15.20 30.76 -20.63
C LEU A 16 15.53 29.56 -19.72
N ALA A 17 16.49 29.71 -18.80
CA ALA A 17 16.85 28.67 -17.84
C ALA A 17 15.72 28.39 -16.82
N LEU A 18 14.98 29.40 -16.38
CA LEU A 18 13.82 29.22 -15.51
C LEU A 18 12.65 28.53 -16.24
N ALA A 19 12.46 28.80 -17.54
CA ALA A 19 11.42 28.18 -18.35
C ALA A 19 11.68 26.68 -18.61
N THR A 20 12.94 26.26 -18.70
CA THR A 20 13.30 24.84 -18.86
C THR A 20 13.17 24.02 -17.56
N GLY A 21 13.15 24.68 -16.39
CA GLY A 21 12.99 24.01 -15.10
C GLY A 21 11.54 23.77 -14.67
N SER A 22 10.56 24.28 -15.44
CA SER A 22 9.12 24.19 -15.11
C SER A 22 8.40 23.03 -15.84
N THR A 23 9.13 22.14 -16.52
CA THR A 23 8.54 20.94 -17.13
C THR A 23 8.30 19.86 -16.07
N SER A 24 7.18 19.96 -15.34
CA SER A 24 6.74 18.92 -14.38
C SER A 24 6.04 17.73 -15.05
N CYS A 25 5.89 17.76 -16.38
CA CYS A 25 5.20 16.71 -17.15
C CYS A 25 6.19 15.64 -17.64
N SER A 26 6.90 14.99 -16.72
CA SER A 26 7.61 13.75 -17.03
C SER A 26 6.62 12.60 -16.87
N ASP A 27 6.26 11.95 -17.98
CA ASP A 27 5.42 10.74 -18.01
C ASP A 27 5.97 9.58 -17.16
N ASP A 28 7.20 9.69 -16.67
CA ASP A 28 7.82 8.77 -15.72
C ASP A 28 7.04 8.64 -14.40
N LEU A 29 6.18 9.61 -14.03
CA LEU A 29 5.29 9.48 -12.88
C LEU A 29 4.04 8.62 -13.17
N ASN A 30 3.70 8.40 -14.43
CA ASN A 30 2.55 7.58 -14.84
C ASN A 30 2.92 6.09 -14.81
N GLN A 31 3.22 5.58 -13.62
CA GLN A 31 3.59 4.19 -13.43
C GLN A 31 2.34 3.29 -13.47
N GLN A 32 2.47 2.16 -14.17
CA GLN A 32 1.52 1.05 -14.10
C GLN A 32 2.26 -0.17 -13.53
N PRO A 33 1.56 -1.06 -12.80
CA PRO A 33 2.15 -2.32 -12.34
C PRO A 33 2.72 -3.12 -13.52
N LYS A 34 3.99 -3.50 -13.45
CA LYS A 34 4.68 -4.23 -14.53
C LYS A 34 4.34 -5.73 -14.57
N PHE A 35 3.91 -6.28 -13.43
CA PHE A 35 3.74 -7.72 -13.25
C PHE A 35 2.39 -8.11 -12.61
N GLU A 36 1.55 -7.14 -12.29
CA GLU A 36 0.26 -7.35 -11.63
C GLU A 36 -0.89 -7.08 -12.59
N THR A 37 -2.08 -7.59 -12.22
CA THR A 37 -3.29 -7.36 -13.03
C THR A 37 -3.84 -5.98 -12.73
N THR A 38 -4.00 -5.16 -13.76
CA THR A 38 -4.53 -3.80 -13.65
C THR A 38 -6.07 -3.78 -13.72
N PRO A 39 -6.73 -2.75 -13.18
CA PRO A 39 -8.19 -2.63 -13.23
C PRO A 39 -8.78 -2.73 -14.63
N ASP A 40 -8.10 -2.22 -15.66
CA ASP A 40 -8.55 -2.32 -17.07
C ASP A 40 -8.56 -3.76 -17.60
N LYS A 41 -7.85 -4.69 -16.94
CA LYS A 41 -7.88 -6.12 -17.25
C LYS A 41 -8.86 -6.90 -16.38
N VAL A 42 -9.10 -6.45 -15.16
CA VAL A 42 -10.04 -7.10 -14.23
C VAL A 42 -11.49 -6.77 -14.60
N PHE A 43 -11.80 -5.52 -14.90
CA PHE A 43 -13.18 -5.06 -15.10
C PHE A 43 -13.62 -5.10 -16.57
N VAL A 44 -13.33 -6.21 -17.25
CA VAL A 44 -13.67 -6.40 -18.68
C VAL A 44 -15.01 -7.12 -18.85
N ASP A 45 -15.34 -8.03 -17.93
CA ASP A 45 -16.56 -8.85 -17.97
C ASP A 45 -17.17 -9.04 -16.58
N LEU A 46 -18.37 -9.64 -16.54
CA LEU A 46 -19.09 -9.91 -15.29
C LEU A 46 -18.32 -10.84 -14.33
N ASN A 47 -17.46 -11.72 -14.86
CA ASN A 47 -16.69 -12.65 -14.03
C ASN A 47 -15.64 -11.90 -13.22
N GLY A 48 -14.98 -10.90 -13.81
CA GLY A 48 -14.04 -10.03 -13.12
C GLY A 48 -14.68 -9.22 -12.01
N TYR A 49 -15.86 -8.64 -12.25
CA TYR A 49 -16.62 -7.97 -11.17
C TYR A 49 -16.97 -8.95 -10.03
N ARG A 50 -17.37 -10.17 -10.37
CA ARG A 50 -17.72 -11.19 -9.39
C ARG A 50 -16.51 -11.63 -8.56
N SER A 51 -15.34 -11.80 -9.17
CA SER A 51 -14.13 -12.21 -8.44
C SER A 51 -13.66 -11.12 -7.47
N VAL A 52 -13.72 -9.84 -7.87
CA VAL A 52 -13.43 -8.71 -6.97
C VAL A 52 -14.42 -8.66 -5.81
N LEU A 53 -15.71 -8.81 -6.07
CA LEU A 53 -16.72 -8.86 -5.00
C LEU A 53 -16.47 -10.02 -4.03
N ALA A 54 -16.12 -11.20 -4.56
CA ALA A 54 -15.77 -12.35 -3.73
C ALA A 54 -14.53 -12.06 -2.87
N LYS A 55 -13.51 -11.38 -3.42
CA LYS A 55 -12.30 -10.99 -2.68
C LYS A 55 -12.60 -9.96 -1.58
N LEU A 56 -13.47 -8.99 -1.84
CA LEU A 56 -13.88 -7.98 -0.84
C LEU A 56 -14.51 -8.64 0.41
N TYR A 57 -15.48 -9.54 0.20
CA TYR A 57 -16.11 -10.25 1.31
C TYR A 57 -15.20 -11.33 1.91
N GLY A 58 -14.39 -11.98 1.08
CA GLY A 58 -13.43 -12.99 1.51
C GLY A 58 -12.37 -12.41 2.46
N GLY A 59 -11.94 -11.16 2.26
CA GLY A 59 -10.93 -10.49 3.09
C GLY A 59 -11.32 -10.33 4.57
N PHE A 60 -12.59 -10.52 4.94
CA PHE A 60 -13.01 -10.53 6.34
C PHE A 60 -12.70 -11.83 7.09
N ALA A 61 -12.43 -12.92 6.36
CA ALA A 61 -12.26 -14.26 6.95
C ALA A 61 -11.11 -15.08 6.33
N LEU A 62 -10.43 -14.53 5.33
CA LEU A 62 -9.33 -15.18 4.61
C LEU A 62 -8.09 -14.29 4.69
N THR A 63 -6.94 -14.94 4.83
CA THR A 63 -5.61 -14.32 4.96
C THR A 63 -4.84 -14.24 3.64
N GLY A 64 -5.33 -14.94 2.63
CA GLY A 64 -4.71 -15.15 1.33
C GLY A 64 -5.57 -16.09 0.48
N GLN A 65 -5.13 -16.37 -0.76
CA GLN A 65 -5.86 -17.29 -1.64
C GLN A 65 -5.57 -18.77 -1.34
N THR A 66 -4.39 -19.08 -0.78
CA THR A 66 -4.04 -20.45 -0.37
C THR A 66 -4.57 -20.74 1.04
N GLY A 67 -4.21 -19.92 2.03
CA GLY A 67 -4.69 -20.01 3.41
C GLY A 67 -4.41 -21.33 4.16
N PRO A 68 -4.18 -21.33 5.47
CA PRO A 68 -3.65 -20.24 6.30
C PRO A 68 -2.11 -20.14 6.27
N ALA A 69 -1.44 -20.93 5.41
CA ALA A 69 0.03 -21.01 5.33
C ALA A 69 0.52 -21.08 3.86
N GLY A 70 0.03 -20.15 3.04
CA GLY A 70 0.52 -19.90 1.70
C GLY A 70 1.96 -19.38 1.68
N THR A 71 2.65 -19.63 0.58
CA THR A 71 4.02 -19.17 0.38
C THR A 71 4.02 -17.67 0.04
N ALA A 72 4.65 -16.85 0.87
CA ALA A 72 4.86 -15.43 0.62
C ALA A 72 5.53 -15.18 -0.73
N GLY A 73 5.10 -14.12 -1.43
CA GLY A 73 5.63 -13.75 -2.75
C GLY A 73 5.12 -14.60 -3.91
N THR A 74 4.16 -15.50 -3.68
CA THR A 74 3.47 -16.23 -4.75
C THR A 74 2.12 -15.58 -5.07
N VAL A 75 1.60 -15.81 -6.29
CA VAL A 75 0.31 -15.24 -6.75
C VAL A 75 -0.89 -15.64 -5.88
N ASN A 76 -0.77 -16.73 -5.12
CA ASN A 76 -1.80 -17.21 -4.19
C ASN A 76 -1.35 -17.16 -2.73
N GLY A 77 -0.25 -16.46 -2.45
CA GLY A 77 0.31 -16.32 -1.11
C GLY A 77 -0.57 -15.47 -0.18
N PRO A 78 -0.08 -15.19 1.04
CA PRO A 78 -0.71 -14.25 1.95
C PRO A 78 -0.89 -12.87 1.31
N ASP A 79 -2.01 -12.22 1.64
CA ASP A 79 -2.31 -10.86 1.17
C ASP A 79 -1.40 -9.82 1.84
N ILE A 80 -0.96 -10.07 3.08
CA ILE A 80 -0.03 -9.22 3.84
C ILE A 80 1.29 -9.96 4.03
N SER A 81 2.38 -9.38 3.53
CA SER A 81 3.73 -9.92 3.67
C SER A 81 4.43 -9.45 4.96
N GLY A 82 5.39 -10.24 5.45
CA GLY A 82 6.27 -9.84 6.56
C GLY A 82 5.75 -10.20 7.96
N ILE A 83 4.55 -10.77 8.04
CA ILE A 83 3.97 -11.36 9.26
C ILE A 83 3.55 -12.80 8.98
N ASP A 84 3.30 -13.56 10.05
CA ASP A 84 2.65 -14.86 9.94
C ASP A 84 1.26 -14.70 9.28
N GLU A 85 0.94 -15.55 8.31
CA GLU A 85 -0.29 -15.41 7.53
C GLU A 85 -1.54 -15.55 8.41
N GLY A 86 -1.55 -16.45 9.40
CA GLY A 86 -2.65 -16.58 10.35
C GLY A 86 -2.82 -15.35 11.26
N THR A 87 -1.82 -14.47 11.33
CA THR A 87 -1.89 -13.21 12.06
C THR A 87 -2.55 -12.10 11.25
N SER A 88 -2.53 -12.17 9.91
CA SER A 88 -3.08 -11.10 9.06
C SER A 88 -4.61 -11.09 8.96
N ASP A 89 -5.30 -12.06 9.56
CA ASP A 89 -6.77 -12.17 9.51
C ASP A 89 -7.47 -10.93 10.10
N TYR A 90 -8.40 -10.38 9.33
CA TYR A 90 -9.12 -9.16 9.71
C TYR A 90 -9.87 -9.33 11.04
N LEU A 91 -10.61 -10.41 11.20
CA LEU A 91 -11.45 -10.62 12.39
C LEU A 91 -10.57 -10.81 13.63
N ARG A 92 -9.46 -11.56 13.52
CA ARG A 92 -8.47 -11.73 14.59
C ARG A 92 -7.89 -10.40 15.03
N GLN A 93 -7.50 -9.54 14.08
CA GLN A 93 -6.93 -8.23 14.39
C GLN A 93 -7.98 -7.29 15.01
N TYR A 94 -9.20 -7.27 14.47
CA TYR A 94 -10.31 -6.51 15.03
C TYR A 94 -10.64 -6.94 16.45
N TRP A 95 -10.80 -8.25 16.68
CA TRP A 95 -11.02 -8.81 18.02
C TRP A 95 -9.88 -8.46 18.96
N SER A 96 -8.62 -8.54 18.50
CA SER A 96 -7.46 -8.22 19.33
C SER A 96 -7.48 -6.77 19.81
N ALA A 97 -7.80 -5.82 18.91
CA ALA A 97 -7.91 -4.42 19.25
C ALA A 97 -9.09 -4.13 20.22
N GLN A 98 -10.20 -4.83 20.04
CA GLN A 98 -11.41 -4.64 20.85
C GLN A 98 -11.34 -5.30 22.23
N GLU A 99 -10.70 -6.45 22.36
CA GLU A 99 -10.73 -7.26 23.58
C GLU A 99 -9.45 -7.17 24.41
N LEU A 100 -8.27 -7.20 23.77
CA LEU A 100 -7.00 -7.28 24.51
C LEU A 100 -6.64 -5.97 25.20
N THR A 101 -7.31 -4.87 24.84
CA THR A 101 -7.22 -3.55 25.48
C THR A 101 -8.21 -3.40 26.65
N THR A 102 -8.97 -4.45 26.95
CA THR A 102 -10.00 -4.50 28.00
C THR A 102 -9.67 -5.57 29.05
N ASP A 103 -10.56 -5.76 30.02
CA ASP A 103 -10.48 -6.79 31.04
C ASP A 103 -11.13 -8.13 30.64
N GLU A 104 -11.71 -8.24 29.44
CA GLU A 104 -12.47 -9.42 29.02
C GLU A 104 -11.58 -10.63 28.64
N ALA A 105 -10.36 -10.40 28.16
CA ALA A 105 -9.48 -11.47 27.67
C ALA A 105 -8.00 -11.23 27.96
N VAL A 106 -7.27 -12.31 28.25
CA VAL A 106 -5.81 -12.32 28.34
C VAL A 106 -5.25 -13.43 27.46
N VAL A 107 -4.35 -13.07 26.56
CA VAL A 107 -3.55 -14.03 25.82
C VAL A 107 -2.25 -14.27 26.61
N ASN A 108 -1.78 -15.52 26.69
CA ASN A 108 -0.57 -15.86 27.46
C ASN A 108 0.65 -16.22 26.60
N TRP A 109 0.49 -16.35 25.29
CA TRP A 109 1.64 -16.52 24.38
C TRP A 109 2.18 -15.16 23.91
N ASN A 110 3.40 -15.19 23.35
CA ASN A 110 4.22 -14.00 23.11
C ASN A 110 4.37 -13.68 21.61
N ASP A 111 3.28 -13.79 20.84
CA ASP A 111 3.35 -13.33 19.45
C ASP A 111 3.60 -11.80 19.42
N PRO A 112 4.35 -11.30 18.43
CA PRO A 112 4.55 -9.87 18.23
C PRO A 112 3.22 -9.09 18.22
N GLY A 113 3.19 -7.91 18.83
CA GLY A 113 2.00 -7.04 18.91
C GLY A 113 1.01 -7.36 20.04
N ILE A 114 0.94 -8.61 20.53
CA ILE A 114 -0.05 -8.98 21.57
C ILE A 114 0.20 -8.25 22.89
N ARG A 115 1.46 -8.12 23.30
CA ARG A 115 1.80 -7.37 24.52
C ARG A 115 1.52 -5.88 24.38
N ASP A 116 1.65 -5.34 23.18
CA ASP A 116 1.39 -3.92 22.91
C ASP A 116 -0.09 -3.60 23.06
N TRP A 117 -0.97 -4.50 22.59
CA TRP A 117 -2.41 -4.41 22.87
C TRP A 117 -2.72 -4.47 24.37
N HIS A 118 -2.19 -5.47 25.08
CA HIS A 118 -2.44 -5.64 26.52
C HIS A 118 -1.96 -4.47 27.36
N ASN A 119 -0.79 -3.94 27.05
CA ASN A 119 -0.18 -2.86 27.82
C ASN A 119 -0.60 -1.47 27.34
N MET A 120 -1.44 -1.40 26.30
CA MET A 120 -1.82 -0.16 25.62
C MET A 120 -0.61 0.67 25.18
N SER A 121 0.38 0.01 24.59
CA SER A 121 1.69 0.59 24.23
C SER A 121 2.00 0.54 22.72
N TRP A 122 0.98 0.43 21.86
CA TRP A 122 1.15 0.50 20.40
C TRP A 122 1.57 1.90 19.93
N ASP A 123 2.30 1.98 18.82
CA ASP A 123 2.77 3.22 18.17
C ASP A 123 2.18 3.41 16.75
N SER A 124 2.59 4.49 16.07
CA SER A 124 2.09 4.93 14.75
C SER A 124 3.06 4.63 13.61
#